data_AF-A0A949R7L3-F1
#
_entry.id   AF-A0A949R7L3-F1
#
_cell.length_a   1.000
_cell.length_b   1.000
_cell.length_c   1.000
_cell.angle_alpha   90.00
_cell.angle_beta   90.00
_cell.angle_gamma   90.00
#
_symmetry.space_group_name_H-M   'P 1'
#
loop_
_entity.id
_entity.type
_entity.pdbx_description
1 polymer ?
#
loop_
_entity_poly.entity_id
_entity_poly.type
_entity_poly.pdbx_seq_one_letter_code
_entity_poly.pdbx_strand_id
1 'polypeptide(L)'
;MRDHQMRTTMRRAAGAHEPGRSFGYLGAMPFTTASSPARVPFAANPLLKALAAGFVLVWAWTFIGTSDRANWITENALTILFVGGLALTHRRFRFSDLSYMLMFVYILLHVYGAMYTYAENPLGHWLQGLFGSARNHYDRIVHFSFGFLLAYPMRDYFKNHFQWPAWVCWVLPVEITMSFSAAYELIEWAVADVFFPAQGHAYLGTQGDIWDAQKDMALAFSGAVLAMLLWSTAKRMMRR
;
A
#
# COMPACT_ATOMS: atom_id res chain seq x y z
N MET A 1 19.19 -70.88 -22.86
CA MET A 1 18.36 -69.80 -22.28
C MET A 1 18.35 -68.64 -23.26
N ARG A 2 17.69 -68.64 -24.44
CA ARG A 2 16.29 -68.89 -24.83
C ARG A 2 15.27 -68.20 -23.91
N ASP A 3 14.49 -67.33 -24.54
CA ASP A 3 13.19 -66.75 -24.15
C ASP A 3 13.13 -65.58 -23.17
N HIS A 4 13.57 -64.38 -23.59
CA HIS A 4 12.86 -63.17 -23.15
C HIS A 4 12.91 -61.92 -24.08
N GLN A 5 13.28 -62.07 -25.35
CA GLN A 5 13.09 -61.00 -26.34
C GLN A 5 12.06 -61.43 -27.39
N MET A 6 11.20 -60.49 -27.77
CA MET A 6 10.05 -60.63 -28.69
C MET A 6 8.76 -61.17 -28.06
N ARG A 7 7.95 -60.26 -27.51
CA ARG A 7 6.48 -60.21 -27.66
C ARG A 7 5.90 -59.03 -26.89
N THR A 8 5.84 -57.87 -27.54
CA THR A 8 4.71 -56.92 -27.37
C THR A 8 4.76 -55.88 -28.49
N THR A 9 4.48 -56.37 -29.68
CA THR A 9 3.96 -55.60 -30.81
C THR A 9 2.57 -55.05 -30.51
N MET A 10 2.32 -53.82 -30.95
CA MET A 10 1.02 -53.31 -31.43
C MET A 10 -0.16 -53.27 -30.45
N ARG A 11 -0.37 -52.10 -29.81
CA ARG A 11 -1.71 -51.50 -29.68
C ARG A 11 -1.65 -50.05 -29.18
N ARG A 12 -1.90 -49.13 -30.12
CA ARG A 12 -2.60 -47.82 -30.00
C ARG A 12 -1.95 -46.75 -30.87
N ALA A 13 -2.18 -46.87 -32.17
CA ALA A 13 -2.54 -45.71 -32.98
C ALA A 13 -4.03 -45.47 -32.75
N ALA A 14 -4.39 -44.40 -32.05
CA ALA A 14 -5.74 -43.82 -32.05
C ALA A 14 -5.68 -42.48 -31.31
N GLY A 15 -6.03 -41.39 -32.00
CA GLY A 15 -6.30 -40.10 -31.38
C GLY A 15 -5.38 -38.98 -31.84
N ALA A 16 -5.64 -38.50 -33.06
CA ALA A 16 -5.28 -37.14 -33.43
C ALA A 16 -5.91 -36.17 -32.41
N HIS A 17 -5.09 -35.33 -31.79
CA HIS A 17 -5.56 -34.11 -31.16
C HIS A 17 -4.76 -32.97 -31.78
N GLU A 18 -5.37 -32.33 -32.78
CA GLU A 18 -4.95 -30.99 -33.17
C GLU A 18 -4.99 -30.10 -31.92
N PRO A 19 -3.94 -29.31 -31.63
CA PRO A 19 -4.09 -28.21 -30.70
C PRO A 19 -4.96 -27.18 -31.39
N GLY A 20 -6.27 -27.30 -31.17
CA GLY A 20 -7.25 -26.28 -31.49
C GLY A 20 -6.71 -24.95 -31.00
N ARG A 21 -6.66 -23.98 -31.92
CA ARG A 21 -6.49 -22.57 -31.62
C ARG A 21 -7.41 -22.24 -30.46
N SER A 22 -6.85 -22.06 -29.27
CA SER A 22 -7.60 -21.53 -28.13
C SER A 22 -7.95 -20.10 -28.50
N PHE A 23 -9.17 -19.94 -29.02
CA PHE A 23 -9.82 -18.67 -29.21
C PHE A 23 -9.65 -17.88 -27.91
N GLY A 24 -9.08 -16.69 -28.03
CA GLY A 24 -8.78 -15.83 -26.90
C GLY A 24 -10.05 -15.50 -26.13
N TYR A 25 -10.30 -16.23 -25.05
CA TYR A 25 -11.03 -15.66 -23.94
C TYR A 25 -10.11 -14.59 -23.37
N LEU A 26 -10.38 -13.33 -23.72
CA LEU A 26 -10.07 -12.16 -22.89
C LEU A 26 -10.84 -12.29 -21.56
N GLY A 27 -10.61 -13.39 -20.83
CA GLY A 27 -11.10 -13.56 -19.47
C GLY A 27 -10.33 -12.56 -18.64
N ALA A 28 -11.04 -11.59 -18.05
CA ALA A 28 -10.45 -10.68 -17.09
C ALA A 28 -9.64 -11.51 -16.08
N MET A 29 -8.34 -11.18 -15.94
CA MET A 29 -7.49 -11.86 -14.97
C MET A 29 -8.15 -11.71 -13.58
N PRO A 30 -8.32 -12.80 -12.83
CA PRO A 30 -9.02 -12.74 -11.56
C PRO A 30 -8.27 -11.84 -10.58
N PHE A 31 -9.01 -11.01 -9.86
CA PHE A 31 -8.47 -10.10 -8.85
C PHE A 31 -7.60 -10.86 -7.83
N THR A 32 -6.35 -10.40 -7.67
CA THR A 32 -5.37 -11.07 -6.82
C THR A 32 -5.30 -10.47 -5.42
N THR A 33 -5.10 -11.35 -4.44
CA THR A 33 -4.88 -11.01 -3.03
C THR A 33 -3.53 -11.59 -2.58
N ALA A 34 -3.09 -11.29 -1.36
CA ALA A 34 -1.89 -11.89 -0.77
C ALA A 34 -1.96 -13.43 -0.67
N SER A 35 -3.14 -14.05 -0.80
CA SER A 35 -3.33 -15.50 -0.83
C SER A 35 -3.32 -16.08 -2.25
N SER A 36 -3.42 -15.25 -3.28
CA SER A 36 -3.41 -15.70 -4.68
C SER A 36 -2.01 -16.20 -5.08
N PRO A 37 -1.91 -17.32 -5.81
CA PRO A 37 -0.63 -17.90 -6.21
C PRO A 37 0.02 -17.17 -7.39
N ALA A 38 -0.78 -16.59 -8.28
CA ALA A 38 -0.30 -15.91 -9.48
C ALA A 38 -0.02 -14.42 -9.22
N ARG A 39 1.02 -13.88 -9.86
CA ARG A 39 1.33 -12.45 -9.89
C ARG A 39 1.38 -11.94 -11.32
N VAL A 40 0.57 -10.92 -11.62
CA VAL A 40 0.39 -10.41 -12.97
C VAL A 40 1.47 -9.37 -13.29
N PRO A 41 2.26 -9.54 -14.36
CA PRO A 41 3.19 -8.50 -14.81
C PRO A 41 2.44 -7.22 -15.21
N PHE A 42 3.03 -6.05 -14.98
CA PHE A 42 2.50 -4.74 -15.39
C PHE A 42 1.93 -4.70 -16.82
N ALA A 43 2.63 -5.29 -17.81
CA ALA A 43 2.17 -5.31 -19.20
C ALA A 43 0.80 -5.99 -19.39
N ALA A 44 0.47 -6.96 -18.54
CA ALA A 44 -0.78 -7.72 -18.55
C ALA A 44 -1.75 -7.32 -17.42
N ASN A 45 -1.43 -6.33 -16.58
CA ASN A 45 -2.26 -5.89 -15.46
C ASN A 45 -2.99 -4.58 -15.80
N PRO A 46 -4.24 -4.61 -16.30
CA PRO A 46 -4.99 -3.40 -16.64
C PRO A 46 -5.32 -2.55 -15.41
N LEU A 47 -5.57 -3.17 -14.25
CA LEU A 47 -5.84 -2.46 -13.01
C LEU A 47 -4.63 -1.63 -12.60
N LEU A 48 -3.44 -2.23 -12.52
CA LEU A 48 -2.23 -1.52 -12.12
C LEU A 48 -1.91 -0.36 -13.08
N LYS A 49 -2.17 -0.50 -14.38
CA LYS A 49 -2.05 0.59 -15.36
C LYS A 49 -3.04 1.72 -15.05
N ALA A 50 -4.29 1.39 -14.75
CA ALA A 50 -5.31 2.38 -14.39
C ALA A 50 -4.97 3.11 -13.09
N LEU A 51 -4.50 2.38 -12.06
CA LEU A 51 -4.03 2.99 -10.81
C LEU A 51 -2.82 3.91 -11.03
N ALA A 52 -1.84 3.47 -11.83
CA ALA A 52 -0.68 4.30 -12.14
C ALA A 52 -1.06 5.57 -12.92
N ALA A 53 -1.93 5.45 -13.92
CA ALA A 53 -2.44 6.60 -14.67
C ALA A 53 -3.24 7.54 -13.76
N GLY A 54 -4.14 6.99 -12.94
CA GLY A 54 -4.92 7.76 -11.96
C GLY A 54 -4.03 8.50 -10.97
N PHE A 55 -2.96 7.86 -10.48
CA PHE A 55 -2.00 8.51 -9.59
C PHE A 55 -1.33 9.69 -10.27
N VAL A 56 -0.80 9.52 -11.49
CA VAL A 56 -0.15 10.61 -12.24
C VAL A 56 -1.11 11.77 -12.48
N LEU A 57 -2.37 11.49 -12.82
CA LEU A 57 -3.39 12.52 -13.04
C LEU A 57 -3.69 13.29 -11.74
N VAL A 58 -3.92 12.61 -10.63
CA VAL A 58 -4.20 13.27 -9.35
C VAL A 58 -2.96 14.02 -8.85
N TRP A 59 -1.78 13.43 -8.92
CA TRP A 59 -0.53 14.06 -8.52
C TRP A 59 -0.23 15.33 -9.35
N ALA A 60 -0.45 15.30 -10.66
CA ALA A 60 -0.33 16.51 -11.49
C ALA A 60 -1.39 17.56 -11.14
N TRP A 61 -2.62 17.14 -10.84
CA TRP A 61 -3.68 18.04 -10.41
C TRP A 61 -3.35 18.72 -9.06
N THR A 62 -2.80 17.99 -8.08
CA THR A 62 -2.41 18.58 -6.80
C THR A 62 -1.24 19.55 -6.95
N PHE A 63 -0.30 19.28 -7.87
CA PHE A 63 0.76 20.24 -8.20
C PHE A 63 0.24 21.55 -8.79
N ILE A 64 -0.77 21.48 -9.66
CA ILE A 64 -1.37 22.68 -10.28
C ILE A 64 -2.15 23.48 -9.24
N GLY A 65 -2.85 22.79 -8.33
CA GLY A 65 -3.75 23.44 -7.37
C GLY A 65 -3.14 23.81 -6.03
N THR A 66 -1.90 23.40 -5.73
CA THR A 66 -1.26 23.78 -4.46
C THR A 66 -0.87 25.26 -4.44
N SER A 67 -1.08 25.91 -3.30
CA SER A 67 -0.67 27.30 -3.05
C SER A 67 0.80 27.42 -2.64
N ASP A 68 1.42 26.35 -2.12
CA ASP A 68 2.81 26.30 -1.70
C ASP A 68 3.55 25.14 -2.37
N ARG A 69 4.27 25.47 -3.45
CA ARG A 69 5.04 24.49 -4.22
C ARG A 69 6.24 23.94 -3.46
N ALA A 70 6.85 24.73 -2.58
CA ALA A 70 8.02 24.29 -1.82
C ALA A 70 7.58 23.23 -0.80
N ASN A 71 6.51 23.51 -0.05
CA ASN A 71 5.91 22.53 0.85
C ASN A 71 5.45 21.28 0.10
N TRP A 72 4.74 21.46 -1.02
CA TRP A 72 4.26 20.34 -1.82
C TRP A 72 5.39 19.42 -2.29
N ILE A 73 6.54 19.97 -2.72
CA ILE A 73 7.70 19.15 -3.12
C ILE A 73 8.24 18.35 -1.93
N THR A 74 8.40 19.00 -0.77
CA THR A 74 8.89 18.37 0.46
C THR A 74 7.99 17.21 0.88
N GLU A 75 6.68 17.46 0.97
CA GLU A 75 5.66 16.47 1.33
C GLU A 75 5.60 15.29 0.35
N ASN A 76 5.81 15.55 -0.94
CA ASN A 76 5.79 14.49 -1.95
C ASN A 76 7.10 13.71 -2.06
N ALA A 77 8.19 14.11 -1.40
CA ALA A 77 9.49 13.47 -1.54
C ALA A 77 9.43 11.96 -1.20
N LEU A 78 8.84 11.61 -0.06
CA LEU A 78 8.68 10.21 0.34
C LEU A 78 7.72 9.46 -0.56
N THR A 79 6.65 10.10 -1.04
CA THR A 79 5.71 9.50 -1.99
C THR A 79 6.39 9.12 -3.31
N ILE A 80 7.24 10.01 -3.86
CA ILE A 80 7.99 9.73 -5.09
C ILE A 80 9.02 8.62 -4.86
N LEU A 81 9.72 8.62 -3.73
CA LEU A 81 10.64 7.53 -3.38
C LEU A 81 9.89 6.19 -3.26
N PHE A 82 8.70 6.19 -2.65
CA PHE A 82 7.87 5.01 -2.50
C PHE A 82 7.41 4.45 -3.86
N VAL A 83 6.84 5.30 -4.73
CA VAL A 83 6.38 4.89 -6.08
C VAL A 83 7.57 4.46 -6.95
N GLY A 84 8.70 5.19 -6.89
CA GLY A 84 9.93 4.82 -7.56
C GLY A 84 10.46 3.47 -7.09
N GLY A 85 10.46 3.22 -5.78
CA GLY A 85 10.80 1.93 -5.18
C GLY A 85 9.93 0.78 -5.70
N LEU A 86 8.61 0.99 -5.76
CA LEU A 86 7.67 0.00 -6.35
C LEU A 86 7.98 -0.27 -7.82
N ALA A 87 8.23 0.77 -8.62
CA ALA A 87 8.56 0.63 -10.04
C ALA A 87 9.87 -0.13 -10.25
N LEU A 88 10.93 0.22 -9.50
CA LEU A 88 12.25 -0.40 -9.59
C LEU A 88 12.24 -1.87 -9.13
N THR A 89 11.43 -2.19 -8.12
CA THR A 89 11.36 -3.55 -7.56
C THR A 89 10.33 -4.44 -8.25
N HIS A 90 9.44 -3.90 -9.09
CA HIS A 90 8.35 -4.63 -9.75
C HIS A 90 8.82 -5.86 -10.55
N ARG A 91 10.03 -5.84 -11.12
CA ARG A 91 10.57 -7.02 -11.83
C ARG A 91 10.97 -8.16 -10.88
N ARG A 92 11.40 -7.83 -9.66
CA ARG A 92 11.82 -8.80 -8.62
C ARG A 92 10.65 -9.31 -7.80
N PHE A 93 9.74 -8.41 -7.40
CA PHE A 93 8.55 -8.76 -6.64
C PHE A 93 7.35 -7.98 -7.15
N ARG A 94 6.20 -8.66 -7.25
CA ARG A 94 4.94 -8.09 -7.71
C ARG A 94 3.92 -8.25 -6.61
N PHE A 95 3.36 -7.14 -6.17
CA PHE A 95 2.29 -7.14 -5.18
C PHE A 95 0.99 -7.65 -5.79
N SER A 96 0.01 -7.94 -4.92
CA SER A 96 -1.34 -8.32 -5.33
C SER A 96 -2.12 -7.09 -5.74
N ASP A 97 -3.17 -7.28 -6.54
CA ASP A 97 -4.08 -6.22 -6.96
C ASP A 97 -4.65 -5.47 -5.76
N LEU A 98 -5.05 -6.19 -4.72
CA LEU A 98 -5.49 -5.59 -3.46
C LEU A 98 -4.40 -4.74 -2.81
N SER A 99 -3.15 -5.21 -2.78
CA SER A 99 -2.05 -4.44 -2.20
C SER A 99 -1.78 -3.16 -3.00
N TYR A 100 -1.79 -3.23 -4.33
CA TYR A 100 -1.67 -2.05 -5.18
C TYR A 100 -2.84 -1.07 -4.98
N MET A 101 -4.07 -1.54 -4.82
CA MET A 101 -5.22 -0.68 -4.50
C MET A 101 -5.08 0.00 -3.14
N LEU A 102 -4.67 -0.73 -2.09
CA LEU A 102 -4.51 -0.14 -0.76
C LEU A 102 -3.39 0.90 -0.74
N MET A 103 -2.25 0.59 -1.38
CA MET A 103 -1.16 1.56 -1.57
C MET A 103 -1.64 2.78 -2.36
N PHE A 104 -2.42 2.57 -3.42
CA PHE A 104 -2.99 3.65 -4.23
C PHE A 104 -3.91 4.57 -3.43
N VAL A 105 -4.83 4.02 -2.64
CA VAL A 105 -5.71 4.84 -1.78
C VAL A 105 -4.89 5.64 -0.77
N TYR A 106 -3.87 5.02 -0.16
CA TYR A 106 -2.99 5.72 0.78
C TYR A 106 -2.24 6.89 0.13
N ILE A 107 -1.60 6.68 -1.03
CA ILE A 107 -0.87 7.76 -1.71
C ILE A 107 -1.82 8.86 -2.19
N LEU A 108 -3.07 8.56 -2.54
CA LEU A 108 -4.06 9.58 -2.88
C LEU A 108 -4.38 10.50 -1.68
N LEU A 109 -4.52 9.92 -0.48
CA LEU A 109 -4.67 10.72 0.74
C LEU A 109 -3.43 11.60 0.94
N HIS A 110 -2.23 11.03 0.84
CA HIS A 110 -1.00 11.79 1.04
C HIS A 110 -0.83 12.97 0.07
N VAL A 111 -1.07 12.77 -1.23
CA VAL A 111 -0.92 13.88 -2.21
C VAL A 111 -2.02 14.92 -2.08
N TYR A 112 -3.21 14.54 -1.58
CA TYR A 112 -4.28 15.49 -1.25
C TYR A 112 -3.92 16.33 -0.02
N GLY A 113 -3.30 15.73 1.00
CA GLY A 113 -2.70 16.46 2.12
C GLY A 113 -1.68 17.50 1.66
N ALA A 114 -0.73 17.07 0.83
CA ALA A 114 0.31 17.94 0.27
C ALA A 114 -0.24 19.10 -0.56
N MET A 115 -1.40 18.95 -1.22
CA MET A 115 -2.03 20.00 -2.01
C MET A 115 -2.38 21.23 -1.17
N TYR A 116 -2.98 21.02 0.01
CA TYR A 116 -3.53 22.08 0.85
C TYR A 116 -2.67 22.41 2.07
N THR A 117 -1.54 21.72 2.26
CA THR A 117 -0.90 21.51 3.55
C THR A 117 -1.78 20.67 4.49
N TYR A 118 -1.16 19.89 5.37
CA TYR A 118 -1.89 19.05 6.30
C TYR A 118 -2.69 19.87 7.33
N ALA A 119 -2.15 21.02 7.75
CA ALA A 119 -2.76 21.92 8.72
C ALA A 119 -4.01 22.63 8.19
N GLU A 120 -4.04 22.98 6.90
CA GLU A 120 -5.12 23.75 6.27
C GLU A 120 -6.04 22.89 5.36
N ASN A 121 -6.04 21.57 5.56
CA ASN A 121 -6.75 20.68 4.66
C ASN A 121 -8.28 20.82 4.75
N PRO A 122 -9.00 21.03 3.62
CA PRO A 122 -10.45 21.25 3.62
C PRO A 122 -11.26 20.12 4.24
N LEU A 123 -10.89 18.86 4.00
CA LEU A 123 -11.63 17.71 4.56
C LEU A 123 -11.53 17.73 6.08
N GLY A 124 -10.36 18.06 6.60
CA GLY A 124 -10.16 18.01 8.03
C GLY A 124 -10.69 19.25 8.76
N HIS A 125 -10.74 20.43 8.13
CA HIS A 125 -11.55 21.56 8.62
C HIS A 125 -13.05 21.26 8.63
N TRP A 126 -13.56 20.57 7.61
CA TRP A 126 -14.95 20.12 7.59
C TRP A 126 -15.27 19.20 8.77
N LEU A 127 -14.39 18.22 9.05
CA LEU A 127 -14.51 17.35 10.23
C LEU A 127 -14.37 18.13 11.54
N GLN A 128 -13.50 19.12 11.58
CA GLN A 128 -13.33 19.99 12.74
C GLN A 128 -14.63 20.71 13.08
N GLY A 129 -15.29 21.30 12.09
CA GLY A 129 -16.60 21.94 12.27
C GLY A 129 -17.69 20.95 12.68
N LEU A 130 -17.68 19.74 12.12
CA LEU A 130 -18.66 18.70 12.43
C LEU A 130 -18.56 18.19 13.88
N PHE A 131 -17.35 18.00 14.39
CA PHE A 131 -17.11 17.47 15.75
C PHE A 131 -16.85 18.55 16.80
N GLY A 132 -16.74 19.81 16.40
CA GLY A 132 -16.34 20.91 17.28
C GLY A 132 -14.94 20.71 17.87
N SER A 133 -14.03 20.06 17.14
CA SER A 133 -12.68 19.78 17.63
C SER A 133 -11.82 21.05 17.66
N ALA A 134 -10.85 21.09 18.58
CA ALA A 134 -9.95 22.24 18.72
C ALA A 134 -9.02 22.44 17.51
N ARG A 135 -8.78 21.38 16.73
CA ARG A 135 -7.92 21.41 15.53
C ARG A 135 -8.50 20.61 14.38
N ASN A 136 -7.95 20.83 13.19
CA ASN A 136 -8.11 19.97 12.04
C ASN A 136 -7.37 18.61 12.28
N HIS A 137 -8.03 17.51 11.92
CA HIS A 137 -7.54 16.13 12.11
C HIS A 137 -7.21 15.39 10.80
N TYR A 138 -6.94 16.11 9.71
CA TYR A 138 -6.57 15.49 8.44
C TYR A 138 -5.33 14.60 8.58
N ASP A 139 -4.31 15.10 9.26
CA ASP A 139 -3.08 14.37 9.51
C ASP A 139 -3.29 13.03 10.22
N ARG A 140 -4.11 13.04 11.28
CA ARG A 140 -4.53 11.84 12.00
C ARG A 140 -5.19 10.78 11.13
N ILE A 141 -5.97 11.20 10.14
CA ILE A 141 -6.59 10.29 9.18
C ILE A 141 -5.50 9.62 8.33
N VAL A 142 -4.50 10.38 7.90
CA VAL A 142 -3.38 9.83 7.12
C VAL A 142 -2.52 8.90 7.97
N HIS A 143 -2.19 9.25 9.23
CA HIS A 143 -1.47 8.36 10.13
C HIS A 143 -2.23 7.05 10.40
N PHE A 144 -3.52 7.12 10.71
CA PHE A 144 -4.34 5.91 10.82
C PHE A 144 -4.34 5.09 9.52
N SER A 145 -4.48 5.76 8.38
CA SER A 145 -4.52 5.13 7.06
C SER A 145 -3.17 4.52 6.67
N PHE A 146 -2.04 5.08 7.11
CA PHE A 146 -0.71 4.50 6.92
C PHE A 146 -0.67 3.08 7.50
N GLY A 147 -1.06 2.92 8.76
CA GLY A 147 -1.14 1.59 9.36
C GLY A 147 -2.22 0.72 8.73
N PHE A 148 -3.43 1.26 8.55
CA PHE A 148 -4.58 0.49 8.09
C PHE A 148 -4.42 -0.03 6.66
N LEU A 149 -3.89 0.79 5.75
CA LEU A 149 -3.77 0.47 4.33
C LEU A 149 -2.44 -0.23 4.01
N LEU A 150 -1.32 0.12 4.65
CA LEU A 150 -0.01 -0.42 4.28
C LEU A 150 0.39 -1.70 5.02
N ALA A 151 -0.22 -2.03 6.16
CA ALA A 151 0.08 -3.28 6.87
C ALA A 151 -0.24 -4.52 6.01
N TYR A 152 -1.27 -4.48 5.15
CA TYR A 152 -1.58 -5.59 4.25
C TYR A 152 -0.55 -5.79 3.13
N PRO A 153 -0.12 -4.76 2.37
CA PRO A 153 1.03 -4.84 1.48
C PRO A 153 2.29 -5.40 2.14
N MET A 154 2.65 -4.96 3.35
CA MET A 154 3.81 -5.50 4.08
C MET A 154 3.65 -7.00 4.33
N ARG A 155 2.46 -7.43 4.79
CA ARG A 155 2.13 -8.84 4.93
C ARG A 155 2.21 -9.61 3.61
N ASP A 156 1.74 -9.03 2.51
CA ASP A 156 1.83 -9.62 1.17
C ASP A 156 3.30 -9.87 0.80
N TYR A 157 4.17 -8.89 1.04
CA TYR A 157 5.60 -9.00 0.83
C TYR A 157 6.23 -10.09 1.70
N PHE A 158 6.03 -10.06 3.02
CA PHE A 158 6.63 -11.04 3.93
C PHE A 158 6.21 -12.48 3.62
N LYS A 159 4.93 -12.67 3.31
CA LYS A 159 4.40 -13.99 2.97
C LYS A 159 4.94 -14.50 1.64
N ASN A 160 5.06 -13.65 0.62
CA ASN A 160 5.25 -14.13 -0.76
C ASN A 160 6.67 -13.87 -1.32
N HIS A 161 7.43 -12.96 -0.73
CA HIS A 161 8.85 -12.76 -1.04
C HIS A 161 9.73 -13.59 -0.11
N PHE A 162 9.59 -13.38 1.21
CA PHE A 162 10.43 -14.06 2.21
C PHE A 162 9.90 -15.43 2.66
N GLN A 163 8.63 -15.73 2.38
CA GLN A 163 7.97 -16.99 2.78
C GLN A 163 8.07 -17.28 4.28
N TRP A 164 7.99 -16.22 5.08
CA TRP A 164 8.13 -16.31 6.54
C TRP A 164 6.95 -17.04 7.21
N PRO A 165 7.15 -17.53 8.45
CA PRO A 165 6.09 -18.18 9.21
C PRO A 165 4.84 -17.30 9.30
N ALA A 166 3.67 -17.95 9.29
CA ALA A 166 2.40 -17.24 9.20
C ALA A 166 2.19 -16.22 10.34
N TRP A 167 2.63 -16.54 11.55
CA TRP A 167 2.50 -15.63 12.70
C TRP A 167 3.35 -14.37 12.53
N VAL A 168 4.57 -14.47 11.98
CA VAL A 168 5.44 -13.33 11.67
C VAL A 168 4.74 -12.39 10.67
N CYS A 169 4.14 -12.97 9.63
CA CYS A 169 3.42 -12.19 8.62
C CYS A 169 2.16 -11.47 9.15
N TRP A 170 1.70 -11.78 10.37
CA TRP A 170 0.59 -11.07 11.01
C TRP A 170 1.04 -10.05 12.05
N VAL A 171 2.13 -10.31 12.77
CA VAL A 171 2.61 -9.46 13.86
C VAL A 171 3.59 -8.40 13.35
N LEU A 172 4.53 -8.79 12.49
CA LEU A 172 5.61 -7.92 12.06
C LEU A 172 5.16 -6.67 11.28
N PRO A 173 4.11 -6.71 10.43
CA PRO A 173 3.57 -5.47 9.84
C PRO A 173 3.14 -4.43 10.87
N VAL A 174 2.57 -4.86 12.00
CA VAL A 174 2.12 -3.95 13.06
C VAL A 174 3.31 -3.29 13.74
N GLU A 175 4.32 -4.09 14.07
CA GLU A 175 5.55 -3.60 14.70
C GLU A 175 6.29 -2.63 13.77
N ILE A 176 6.47 -2.99 12.50
CA ILE A 176 7.12 -2.14 11.50
C ILE A 176 6.35 -0.85 11.30
N THR A 177 5.02 -0.88 11.23
CA THR A 177 4.21 0.35 11.16
C THR A 177 4.50 1.27 12.35
N MET A 178 4.49 0.72 13.57
CA MET A 178 4.77 1.52 14.77
C MET A 178 6.18 2.11 14.75
N SER A 179 7.17 1.29 14.39
CA SER A 179 8.59 1.70 14.31
C SER A 179 8.84 2.75 13.23
N PHE A 180 8.23 2.63 12.04
CA PHE A 180 8.32 3.66 11.01
C PHE A 180 7.58 4.93 11.40
N SER A 181 6.42 4.84 12.05
CA SER A 181 5.72 6.03 12.54
C SER A 181 6.54 6.76 13.59
N ALA A 182 7.14 6.04 14.54
CA ALA A 182 8.02 6.65 15.55
C ALA A 182 9.27 7.28 14.93
N ALA A 183 9.89 6.61 13.95
CA ALA A 183 11.01 7.18 13.22
C ALA A 183 10.63 8.46 12.47
N TYR A 184 9.44 8.49 11.87
CA TYR A 184 8.92 9.67 11.17
C TYR A 184 8.76 10.86 12.12
N GLU A 185 8.08 10.69 13.26
CA GLU A 185 7.92 11.75 14.28
C GLU A 185 9.27 12.27 14.80
N LEU A 186 10.24 11.37 15.02
CA LEU A 186 11.57 11.74 15.49
C LEU A 186 12.33 12.55 14.43
N ILE A 187 12.18 12.22 13.14
CA ILE A 187 12.79 12.97 12.04
C ILE A 187 12.13 14.34 11.92
N GLU A 188 10.80 14.44 11.98
CA GLU A 188 10.10 15.71 11.92
C GLU A 188 10.45 16.63 13.09
N TRP A 189 10.51 16.08 14.31
CA TRP A 189 11.00 16.82 15.46
C TRP A 189 12.43 17.34 15.24
N ALA A 190 13.34 16.48 14.76
CA ALA A 190 14.72 16.88 14.50
C ALA A 190 14.82 17.97 13.41
N VAL A 191 14.00 17.88 12.36
CA VAL A 191 13.93 18.89 11.30
C VAL A 191 13.38 20.21 11.84
N ALA A 192 12.31 20.15 12.64
CA ALA A 192 11.72 21.33 13.28
C ALA A 192 12.73 22.04 14.19
N ASP A 193 13.47 21.29 15.00
CA ASP A 193 14.46 21.82 15.94
C ASP A 193 15.65 22.47 15.23
N VAL A 194 16.18 21.84 14.18
CA VAL A 194 17.38 22.31 13.47
C VAL A 194 17.07 23.44 12.48
N PHE A 195 15.99 23.32 11.71
CA PHE A 195 15.71 24.21 10.57
C PHE A 195 14.63 25.25 10.86
N PHE A 196 13.78 25.03 11.88
CA PHE A 196 12.65 25.91 12.18
C PHE A 196 12.57 26.31 13.67
N PRO A 197 13.66 26.80 14.31
CA PRO A 197 13.70 27.02 15.76
C PRO A 197 12.64 28.01 16.29
N ALA A 198 12.16 28.94 15.46
CA ALA A 198 11.10 29.89 15.84
C ALA A 198 9.68 29.46 15.39
N GLN A 199 9.56 28.52 14.46
CA GLN A 199 8.28 28.10 13.86
C GLN A 199 8.05 26.57 13.92
N GLY A 200 8.83 25.84 14.71
CA GLY A 200 8.82 24.38 14.72
C GLY A 200 7.44 23.78 15.01
N HIS A 201 6.65 24.40 15.89
CA HIS A 201 5.28 23.97 16.15
C HIS A 201 4.34 24.11 14.94
N ALA A 202 4.58 25.10 14.08
CA ALA A 202 3.81 25.27 12.85
C ALA A 202 4.24 24.26 11.78
N TYR A 203 5.56 23.99 11.67
CA TYR A 203 6.09 22.94 10.80
C TYR A 203 5.53 21.56 11.19
N LEU A 204 5.53 21.23 12.48
CA LEU A 204 4.98 19.99 13.02
C LEU A 204 3.45 19.90 12.94
N GLY A 205 2.75 20.96 12.52
CA GLY A 205 1.29 20.94 12.39
C GLY A 205 0.51 20.70 13.69
N THR A 206 1.13 20.92 14.86
CA THR A 206 0.57 20.48 16.15
C THR A 206 -0.73 21.20 16.53
N GLN A 207 -0.98 22.40 16.00
CA GLN A 207 -2.21 23.17 16.22
C GLN A 207 -2.59 23.26 17.72
N GLY A 208 -1.59 23.37 18.60
CA GLY A 208 -1.76 23.44 20.06
C GLY A 208 -1.88 22.09 20.78
N ASP A 209 -1.81 20.96 20.09
CA ASP A 209 -1.79 19.63 20.69
C ASP A 209 -0.36 19.21 21.05
N ILE A 210 -0.05 19.24 22.35
CA ILE A 210 1.28 18.85 22.86
C ILE A 210 1.57 17.35 22.73
N TRP A 211 0.56 16.53 22.44
CA TRP A 211 0.66 15.07 22.35
C TRP A 211 0.52 14.57 20.91
N ASP A 212 0.77 15.43 19.91
CA ASP A 212 0.46 15.11 18.52
C ASP A 212 1.20 13.87 18.04
N ALA A 213 2.53 13.91 18.08
CA ALA A 213 3.39 12.79 17.70
C ALA A 213 2.98 11.46 18.38
N GLN A 214 2.64 11.49 19.68
CA GLN A 214 2.21 10.27 20.38
C GLN A 214 0.87 9.76 19.88
N LYS A 215 -0.08 10.65 19.58
CA LYS A 215 -1.38 10.29 19.03
C LYS A 215 -1.24 9.79 17.60
N ASP A 216 -0.36 10.37 16.81
CA ASP A 216 -0.12 9.99 15.41
C ASP A 216 0.53 8.61 15.32
N MET A 217 1.54 8.34 16.15
CA MET A 217 2.09 7.00 16.36
C MET A 217 1.02 5.98 16.80
N ALA A 218 0.16 6.35 17.76
CA ALA A 218 -0.89 5.47 18.27
C ALA A 218 -1.96 5.17 17.21
N LEU A 219 -2.29 6.15 16.36
CA LEU A 219 -3.23 6.00 15.25
C LEU A 219 -2.67 5.10 14.17
N ALA A 220 -1.40 5.28 13.78
CA ALA A 220 -0.73 4.37 12.85
C ALA A 220 -0.71 2.93 13.40
N PHE A 221 -0.31 2.74 14.66
CA PHE A 221 -0.31 1.43 15.30
C PHE A 221 -1.71 0.79 15.32
N SER A 222 -2.72 1.52 15.79
CA SER A 222 -4.10 1.01 15.88
C SER A 222 -4.70 0.69 14.51
N GLY A 223 -4.40 1.48 13.48
CA GLY A 223 -4.76 1.19 12.09
C GLY A 223 -4.19 -0.13 11.62
N ALA A 224 -2.89 -0.39 11.86
CA ALA A 224 -2.26 -1.66 11.48
C ALA A 224 -2.83 -2.85 12.26
N VAL A 225 -3.06 -2.71 13.57
CA VAL A 225 -3.72 -3.75 14.39
C VAL A 225 -5.09 -4.09 13.79
N LEU A 226 -5.92 -3.08 13.53
CA LEU A 226 -7.26 -3.28 12.99
C LEU A 226 -7.21 -3.97 11.63
N ALA A 227 -6.32 -3.53 10.72
CA ALA A 227 -6.14 -4.17 9.43
C ALA A 227 -5.79 -5.65 9.57
N MET A 228 -4.82 -6.01 10.43
CA MET A 228 -4.42 -7.40 10.63
C MET A 228 -5.57 -8.25 11.22
N LEU A 229 -6.34 -7.71 12.16
CA LEU A 229 -7.50 -8.40 12.74
C LEU A 229 -8.61 -8.63 11.69
N LEU A 230 -8.95 -7.61 10.90
CA LEU A 230 -9.97 -7.72 9.85
C LEU A 230 -9.57 -8.73 8.79
N TRP A 231 -8.34 -8.66 8.27
CA TRP A 231 -7.86 -9.59 7.24
C TRP A 231 -7.70 -11.01 7.76
N SER A 232 -7.32 -11.19 9.03
CA SER A 232 -7.29 -12.50 9.68
C SER A 232 -8.70 -13.10 9.80
N THR A 233 -9.67 -12.29 10.21
CA THR A 233 -11.07 -12.71 10.36
C THR A 233 -11.71 -13.04 9.02
N ALA A 234 -11.57 -12.15 8.02
CA ALA A 234 -12.06 -12.38 6.67
C ALA A 234 -11.48 -13.67 6.08
N LYS A 235 -10.17 -13.90 6.26
CA LYS A 235 -9.52 -15.15 5.82
C LYS A 235 -10.09 -16.40 6.50
N ARG A 236 -10.43 -16.33 7.79
CA ARG A 236 -11.06 -17.47 8.50
C ARG A 236 -12.47 -17.73 8.00
N MET A 237 -13.25 -16.68 7.71
CA MET A 237 -14.61 -16.79 7.18
C MET A 237 -14.63 -17.40 5.78
N MET A 238 -13.72 -16.98 4.88
CA MET A 238 -13.63 -17.53 3.52
C MET A 238 -13.11 -18.98 3.45
N ARG A 239 -12.65 -19.55 4.57
CA ARG A 239 -12.19 -20.95 4.66
C ARG A 239 -13.27 -21.89 5.20
N ARG A 240 -14.36 -21.34 5.72
CA ARG A 240 -15.54 -22.09 6.15
C ARG A 240 -16.50 -22.22 4.97
#